data_AF-A0A6I7WZI5-F1
#
_entry.id   AF-A0A6I7WZI5-F1
#
_cell.length_a   1.000
_cell.length_b   1.000
_cell.length_c   1.000
_cell.angle_alpha   90.00
_cell.angle_beta   90.00
_cell.angle_gamma   90.00
#
_symmetry.space_group_name_H-M   'P 1'
#
loop_
_entity.id
_entity.type
_entity.pdbx_description
1 polymer ?
#
loop_
_entity_poly.entity_id
_entity_poly.type
_entity_poly.pdbx_seq_one_letter_code
_entity_poly.pdbx_strand_id
1 'polypeptide(L)'
;MSDRIVLRTGEALVAGGPAGTAAEPEIVIGELDGPVGTALATLTGDQAKGHSKVFAILNTDIQVRPVTLMVSKVTVNNSRYTNILMGTVQAAIANGV
;
A
#
# COMPACT_ATOMS: atom_id res chain seq x y z
N MET A 1 -15.44 1.99 -22.56
CA MET A 1 -14.50 1.19 -21.75
C MET A 1 -13.30 2.06 -21.50
N SER A 2 -12.83 2.18 -20.25
CA SER A 2 -11.55 2.85 -19.98
C SER A 2 -10.42 2.09 -20.66
N ASP A 3 -9.41 2.80 -21.15
CA ASP A 3 -8.23 2.18 -21.73
C ASP A 3 -7.55 1.25 -20.70
N ARG A 4 -7.01 0.13 -21.19
CA ARG A 4 -6.24 -0.83 -20.39
C ARG A 4 -5.03 -0.13 -19.75
N ILE A 5 -4.87 -0.28 -18.44
CA ILE A 5 -3.75 0.32 -17.71
C ILE A 5 -2.62 -0.71 -17.60
N VAL A 6 -1.63 -0.65 -18.48
CA VAL A 6 -0.47 -1.56 -18.40
C VAL A 6 0.40 -1.23 -17.19
N LEU A 7 0.76 0.05 -17.05
CA LEU A 7 1.47 0.58 -15.88
C LEU A 7 1.23 2.09 -15.85
N ARG A 8 0.79 2.60 -14.71
CA ARG A 8 0.79 4.02 -14.36
C ARG A 8 1.32 4.19 -12.96
N THR A 9 1.88 5.35 -12.71
CA THR A 9 2.35 5.77 -11.38
C THR A 9 1.64 7.03 -10.96
N GLY A 10 1.56 7.25 -9.65
CA GLY A 10 1.02 8.45 -9.05
C GLY A 10 1.64 8.68 -7.68
N GLU A 11 1.62 9.91 -7.25
CA GLU A 11 2.08 10.34 -5.93
C GLU A 11 1.18 11.51 -5.49
N ALA A 12 0.93 11.60 -4.19
CA ALA A 12 0.28 12.78 -3.61
C ALA A 12 0.70 12.96 -2.15
N LEU A 13 1.10 14.19 -1.80
CA LEU A 13 1.34 14.58 -0.42
C LEU A 13 0.14 15.33 0.16
N VAL A 14 -0.39 14.82 1.26
CA VAL A 14 -1.37 15.50 2.11
C VAL A 14 -0.71 15.88 3.43
N ALA A 15 -0.62 17.18 3.70
CA ALA A 15 -0.06 17.75 4.91
C ALA A 15 -1.04 18.74 5.57
N GLY A 16 -0.62 19.34 6.69
CA GLY A 16 -1.42 20.31 7.47
C GLY A 16 -2.06 19.74 8.74
N GLY A 17 -1.88 18.44 9.00
CA GLY A 17 -2.17 17.83 10.30
C GLY A 17 -1.09 18.12 11.36
N PRO A 18 -1.16 17.46 12.53
CA PRO A 18 -0.11 17.54 13.56
C PRO A 18 1.30 17.25 12.99
N ALA A 19 2.32 17.73 13.68
CA ALA A 19 3.70 17.50 13.28
C ALA A 19 3.99 15.99 13.13
N GLY A 20 4.59 15.60 12.00
CA GLY A 20 4.93 14.20 11.71
C GLY A 20 3.77 13.34 11.20
N THR A 21 2.65 13.92 10.80
CA THR A 21 1.50 13.18 10.25
C THR A 21 1.22 13.45 8.77
N ALA A 22 2.17 14.03 8.04
CA ALA A 22 2.05 14.14 6.59
C ALA A 22 1.98 12.74 5.97
N ALA A 23 1.08 12.55 5.02
CA ALA A 23 0.90 11.30 4.29
C ALA A 23 1.33 11.51 2.84
N GLU A 24 2.20 10.63 2.34
CA GLU A 24 2.76 10.70 0.99
C GLU A 24 2.73 9.30 0.36
N PRO A 25 1.56 8.80 -0.07
CA PRO A 25 1.47 7.57 -0.83
C PRO A 25 2.11 7.70 -2.23
N GLU A 26 2.97 6.75 -2.56
CA GLU A 26 3.46 6.50 -3.91
C GLU A 26 2.77 5.23 -4.43
N ILE A 27 2.13 5.32 -5.59
CA ILE A 27 1.32 4.23 -6.14
C ILE A 27 1.80 3.80 -7.52
N VAL A 28 1.68 2.50 -7.77
CA VAL A 28 1.81 1.89 -9.10
C VAL A 28 0.53 1.08 -9.34
N ILE A 29 -0.13 1.32 -10.46
CA ILE A 29 -1.36 0.63 -10.87
C ILE A 29 -1.20 0.05 -12.26
N GLY A 30 -1.73 -1.16 -12.47
CA GLY A 30 -1.72 -1.83 -13.76
C GLY A 30 -2.31 -3.23 -13.72
N GLU A 31 -2.41 -3.85 -14.89
CA GLU A 31 -2.97 -5.20 -15.02
C GLU A 31 -2.14 -6.28 -14.34
N LEU A 32 -2.83 -7.33 -13.87
CA LEU A 32 -2.21 -8.48 -13.19
C LEU A 32 -1.42 -9.41 -14.13
N ASP A 33 -1.66 -9.35 -15.44
CA ASP A 33 -0.86 -10.04 -16.46
C ASP A 33 0.33 -9.18 -16.95
N GLY A 34 0.58 -8.04 -16.31
CA GLY A 34 1.65 -7.10 -16.62
C GLY A 34 2.70 -6.97 -15.51
N PRO A 35 3.58 -5.95 -15.60
CA PRO A 35 4.67 -5.73 -14.64
C PRO A 35 4.20 -5.55 -13.20
N VAL A 36 3.00 -4.99 -13.00
CA VAL A 36 2.40 -4.82 -11.67
C VAL A 36 2.03 -6.17 -11.05
N GLY A 37 1.47 -7.09 -11.84
CA GLY A 37 1.20 -8.45 -11.39
C GLY A 37 2.45 -9.22 -11.01
N THR A 38 3.53 -9.09 -11.80
CA THR A 38 4.84 -9.67 -11.46
C THR A 38 5.36 -9.12 -10.13
N ALA A 39 5.38 -7.79 -9.97
CA ALA A 39 5.85 -7.14 -8.75
C ALA A 39 5.03 -7.57 -7.53
N LEU A 40 3.70 -7.62 -7.66
CA LEU A 40 2.79 -8.08 -6.61
C LEU A 40 3.11 -9.51 -6.18
N ALA A 41 3.26 -10.43 -7.13
CA ALA A 41 3.56 -11.84 -6.85
C ALA A 41 4.93 -12.01 -6.16
N THR A 42 5.96 -11.31 -6.64
CA THR A 42 7.31 -11.36 -6.05
C THR A 42 7.33 -10.77 -4.65
N LEU A 43 6.79 -9.57 -4.46
CA LEU A 43 6.88 -8.84 -3.18
C LEU A 43 6.03 -9.46 -2.09
N THR A 44 4.93 -10.14 -2.42
CA THR A 44 4.08 -10.82 -1.42
C THR A 44 4.88 -11.90 -0.67
N GLY A 45 5.72 -12.67 -1.39
CA GLY A 45 6.57 -13.70 -0.80
C GLY A 45 7.87 -13.19 -0.18
N ASP A 46 8.34 -12.01 -0.58
CA ASP A 46 9.62 -11.43 -0.15
C ASP A 46 9.47 -10.56 1.11
N GLN A 47 9.12 -11.14 2.26
CA GLN A 47 9.06 -10.36 3.49
C GLN A 47 10.47 -9.95 3.96
N ALA A 48 10.64 -8.67 4.30
CA ALA A 48 11.92 -8.14 4.78
C ALA A 48 11.78 -7.55 6.18
N LYS A 49 12.78 -7.76 7.04
CA LYS A 49 12.80 -7.18 8.39
C LYS A 49 12.69 -5.66 8.30
N GLY A 50 11.70 -5.10 8.98
CA GLY A 50 11.40 -3.66 8.97
C GLY A 50 10.65 -3.16 7.74
N HIS A 51 10.38 -4.02 6.74
CA HIS A 51 9.64 -3.67 5.53
C HIS A 51 8.63 -4.77 5.15
N SER A 52 7.51 -4.81 5.88
CA SER A 52 6.42 -5.74 5.62
C SER A 52 5.71 -5.39 4.31
N LYS A 53 5.31 -6.42 3.55
CA LYS A 53 4.47 -6.30 2.36
C LYS A 53 3.17 -7.05 2.60
N VAL A 54 2.07 -6.33 2.75
CA VAL A 54 0.77 -6.92 3.13
C VAL A 54 -0.33 -6.43 2.21
N PHE A 55 -1.35 -7.24 1.98
CA PHE A 55 -2.52 -6.77 1.27
C PHE A 55 -3.27 -5.74 2.09
N ALA A 56 -3.77 -4.69 1.44
CA ALA A 56 -4.71 -3.79 2.06
C ALA A 56 -6.04 -4.52 2.28
N ILE A 57 -6.56 -4.46 3.51
CA ILE A 57 -7.84 -5.03 3.90
C ILE A 57 -8.70 -3.94 4.55
N LEU A 58 -10.00 -3.92 4.24
CA LEU A 58 -10.95 -3.00 4.84
C LEU A 58 -11.25 -3.40 6.29
N ASN A 59 -11.28 -4.72 6.56
CA ASN A 59 -11.46 -5.35 7.86
C ASN A 59 -10.80 -6.73 7.84
N THR A 60 -10.75 -7.40 9.01
CA THR A 60 -10.34 -8.80 9.11
C THR A 60 -11.08 -9.65 8.08
N ASP A 61 -10.33 -10.42 7.29
CA ASP A 61 -10.84 -11.29 6.22
C ASP A 61 -11.59 -10.56 5.08
N ILE A 62 -11.46 -9.22 4.95
CA ILE A 62 -12.08 -8.42 3.88
C ILE A 62 -11.00 -7.67 3.08
N GLN A 63 -10.41 -8.33 2.08
CA GLN A 63 -9.44 -7.73 1.15
C GLN A 63 -10.11 -6.78 0.16
N VAL A 64 -9.47 -5.64 -0.13
CA VAL A 64 -9.98 -4.67 -1.12
C VAL A 64 -9.82 -5.17 -2.56
N ARG A 65 -10.64 -4.61 -3.46
CA ARG A 65 -10.60 -4.86 -4.91
C ARG A 65 -10.58 -3.51 -5.65
N PRO A 66 -9.64 -3.24 -6.58
CA PRO A 66 -8.56 -4.13 -7.04
C PRO A 66 -7.57 -4.53 -5.94
N VAL A 67 -6.83 -5.61 -6.14
CA VAL A 67 -5.84 -6.06 -5.15
C VAL A 67 -4.78 -4.98 -4.95
N THR A 68 -4.49 -4.64 -3.70
CA THR A 68 -3.52 -3.61 -3.35
C THR A 68 -2.52 -4.17 -2.36
N LEU A 69 -1.24 -4.05 -2.69
CA LEU A 69 -0.13 -4.44 -1.82
C LEU A 69 0.46 -3.17 -1.18
N MET A 70 0.42 -3.09 0.14
CA MET A 70 1.07 -2.05 0.92
C MET A 70 2.51 -2.45 1.23
N VAL A 71 3.44 -1.52 0.99
CA VAL A 71 4.87 -1.68 1.30
C VAL A 71 5.31 -0.48 2.13
N SER A 72 5.99 -0.71 3.26
CA SER A 72 6.47 0.42 4.06
C SER A 72 7.68 1.10 3.42
N LYS A 73 7.59 2.42 3.22
CA LYS A 73 8.70 3.28 2.79
C LYS A 73 9.78 3.42 3.87
N VAL A 74 9.36 3.57 5.13
CA VAL A 74 10.24 3.73 6.29
C VAL A 74 10.44 2.38 6.99
N THR A 75 11.66 2.15 7.49
CA THR A 75 11.99 0.97 8.28
C THR A 75 11.21 0.96 9.60
N VAL A 76 10.39 -0.07 9.79
CA VAL A 76 9.59 -0.30 10.98
C VAL A 76 10.45 -0.92 12.09
N ASN A 77 10.69 -0.16 13.16
CA ASN A 77 11.59 -0.55 14.25
C ASN A 77 10.90 -0.80 15.60
N ASN A 78 9.59 -0.54 15.72
CA ASN A 78 8.85 -0.73 16.96
C ASN A 78 7.37 -1.02 16.69
N SER A 79 6.69 -1.60 17.69
CA SER A 79 5.28 -1.97 17.62
C SER A 79 4.34 -0.78 17.48
N ARG A 80 4.71 0.40 18.01
CA ARG A 80 3.89 1.61 17.86
C ARG A 80 3.73 1.99 16.39
N TYR A 81 4.81 1.94 15.61
CA TYR A 81 4.74 2.19 14.17
C TYR A 81 3.99 1.09 13.44
N THR A 82 4.21 -0.19 13.81
CA THR A 82 3.45 -1.32 13.23
C THR A 82 1.94 -1.14 13.41
N ASN A 83 1.48 -0.73 14.59
CA ASN A 83 0.06 -0.52 14.86
C ASN A 83 -0.54 0.62 14.03
N ILE A 84 0.23 1.67 13.74
CA ILE A 84 -0.21 2.76 12.87
C ILE A 84 -0.29 2.28 11.42
N LEU A 85 0.74 1.57 10.95
CA LEU A 85 0.82 1.05 9.58
C LEU A 85 -0.29 0.04 9.28
N MET A 86 -0.51 -0.92 10.19
CA MET A 86 -1.50 -2.00 10.04
C MET A 86 -2.90 -1.60 10.54
N GLY A 87 -3.03 -0.46 11.19
CA GLY A 87 -4.31 0.10 11.65
C GLY A 87 -4.74 1.26 10.76
N THR A 88 -4.47 2.49 11.21
CA THR A 88 -4.96 3.72 10.58
C THR A 88 -4.53 3.86 9.12
N VAL A 89 -3.26 3.58 8.79
CA VAL A 89 -2.76 3.72 7.42
C VAL A 89 -3.38 2.67 6.50
N GLN A 90 -3.49 1.42 6.95
CA GLN A 90 -4.13 0.36 6.18
C GLN A 90 -5.61 0.67 5.94
N ALA A 91 -6.35 1.12 6.95
CA ALA A 91 -7.75 1.52 6.79
C ALA A 91 -7.89 2.68 5.80
N ALA A 92 -7.01 3.69 5.86
CA ALA A 92 -7.04 4.82 4.94
C ALA A 92 -6.74 4.41 3.50
N ILE A 93 -5.72 3.56 3.29
CA ILE A 93 -5.41 3.02 1.96
C ILE A 93 -6.57 2.18 1.44
N ALA A 94 -7.13 1.29 2.27
CA ALA A 94 -8.25 0.44 1.89
C ALA A 94 -9.51 1.22 1.49
N ASN A 95 -9.76 2.39 2.09
CA ASN A 95 -10.87 3.28 1.69
C ASN A 95 -10.55 4.15 0.47
N GLY A 96 -9.26 4.35 0.14
CA GLY A 96 -8.84 5.12 -1.03
C GLY A 96 -8.77 4.31 -2.32
N VAL A 97 -8.84 2.98 -2.21
CA VAL A 97 -8.94 2.02 -3.32
C VAL A 97 -10.40 1.93 -3.78
#